data_AF-A0A0K9XJC6-F1
#
_entry.id   AF-A0A0K9XJC6-F1
#
_cell.length_a   1.000
_cell.length_b   1.000
_cell.length_c   1.000
_cell.angle_alpha   90.00
_cell.angle_beta   90.00
_cell.angle_gamma   90.00
#
_symmetry.space_group_name_H-M   'P 1'
#
loop_
_entity.id
_entity.type
_entity.pdbx_description
1 polymer ?
#
loop_
_entity_poly.entity_id
_entity_poly.type
_entity_poly.pdbx_seq_one_letter_code
_entity_poly.pdbx_strand_id
1 'polypeptide(L)'
;MFAAHGDPGALPTTDIVEALRSTKGPALGTWQREDLTPRRLAILLSPYNIRSHNIRVPDGTQRKGYQRSEFTAALRRHRPDLSVNPARHDERTA
;
A
#
# COMPACT_ATOMS: atom_id res chain seq x y z
N MET A 1 -1.56 0.60 -11.03
CA MET A 1 -1.54 1.90 -10.33
C MET A 1 -0.33 2.73 -10.72
N PHE A 2 0.90 2.42 -10.28
CA PHE A 2 2.11 3.17 -10.70
C PHE A 2 2.34 3.17 -12.21
N ALA A 3 2.16 2.03 -12.88
CA ALA A 3 2.25 1.93 -14.34
C ALA A 3 1.27 2.84 -15.10
N ALA A 4 0.11 3.18 -14.52
CA ALA A 4 -0.84 4.09 -15.16
C ALA A 4 -0.33 5.55 -15.22
N HIS A 5 0.70 5.87 -14.42
CA HIS A 5 1.36 7.18 -14.40
C HIS A 5 2.77 7.15 -15.03
N GLY A 6 3.11 6.09 -15.78
CA GLY A 6 4.45 5.94 -16.37
C GLY A 6 5.52 5.40 -15.41
N ASP A 7 5.12 4.63 -14.39
CA ASP A 7 6.01 3.99 -13.41
C ASP A 7 6.99 4.93 -12.65
N PRO A 8 6.51 6.06 -12.10
CA PRO A 8 7.36 6.93 -11.30
C PRO A 8 7.81 6.24 -10.00
N GLY A 9 8.98 6.66 -9.49
CA GLY A 9 9.54 6.15 -8.23
C GLY A 9 8.70 6.49 -6.99
N ALA A 10 7.88 7.54 -7.07
CA ALA A 10 6.94 7.93 -6.03
C ALA A 10 5.68 8.55 -6.64
N LEU A 11 4.54 8.41 -5.96
CA LEU A 11 3.27 9.03 -6.36
C LEU A 11 2.65 9.82 -5.20
N PRO A 12 2.04 10.98 -5.48
CA PRO A 12 1.24 11.71 -4.50
C PRO A 12 0.06 10.86 -4.01
N THR A 13 -0.27 10.97 -2.73
CA THR A 13 -1.37 10.20 -2.12
C THR A 13 -2.70 10.39 -2.84
N THR A 14 -2.95 11.59 -3.38
CA THR A 14 -4.14 11.90 -4.17
C THR A 14 -4.24 11.01 -5.41
N ASP A 15 -3.15 10.90 -6.14
CA ASP A 15 -3.08 10.17 -7.41
C ASP A 15 -3.20 8.66 -7.15
N ILE A 16 -2.62 8.19 -6.04
CA ILE A 16 -2.80 6.81 -5.56
C ILE A 16 -4.27 6.50 -5.30
N VAL A 17 -4.97 7.37 -4.57
CA VAL A 17 -6.39 7.20 -4.24
C VAL A 17 -7.25 7.21 -5.50
N GLU A 18 -7.00 8.16 -6.40
CA GLU A 18 -7.71 8.28 -7.67
C GLU A 18 -7.51 7.05 -8.56
N ALA A 19 -6.27 6.59 -8.73
CA ALA A 19 -5.97 5.40 -9.50
C ALA A 19 -6.61 4.13 -8.89
N LEU A 20 -6.67 4.01 -7.56
CA LEU A 20 -7.34 2.89 -6.88
C LEU A 20 -8.87 2.93 -7.07
N ARG A 21 -9.47 4.13 -7.05
CA ARG A 21 -10.89 4.36 -7.33
C ARG A 21 -11.26 3.99 -8.76
N SER A 22 -10.44 4.38 -9.72
CA SER A 22 -10.65 4.10 -11.15
C SER A 22 -10.42 2.63 -11.53
N THR A 23 -9.76 1.86 -10.67
CA THR A 23 -9.52 0.43 -10.91
C THR A 23 -10.72 -0.40 -10.45
N LYS A 24 -11.34 -1.15 -11.37
CA LYS A 24 -12.34 -2.17 -11.02
C LYS A 24 -11.71 -3.28 -10.18
N GLY A 25 -12.29 -3.57 -9.03
CA GLY A 25 -11.82 -4.63 -8.16
C GLY A 25 -12.60 -4.70 -6.85
N PRO A 26 -12.30 -5.69 -5.99
CA PRO A 26 -12.97 -5.84 -4.71
C PRO A 26 -12.70 -4.66 -3.77
N ALA A 27 -13.53 -4.54 -2.75
CA ALA A 27 -13.37 -3.62 -1.63
C ALA A 27 -11.96 -3.73 -1.03
N LEU A 28 -11.43 -2.61 -0.54
CA LEU A 28 -10.14 -2.55 0.10
C LEU A 28 -10.33 -2.72 1.61
N GLY A 29 -10.34 -3.98 2.05
CA GLY A 29 -10.72 -4.35 3.41
C GLY A 29 -12.20 -4.08 3.64
N THR A 30 -12.52 -3.21 4.60
CA THR A 30 -13.90 -2.84 4.95
C THR A 30 -14.43 -1.67 4.12
N TRP A 31 -13.59 -0.99 3.33
CA TRP A 31 -13.98 0.20 2.57
C TRP A 31 -14.21 -0.09 1.10
N GLN A 32 -15.29 0.47 0.56
CA GLN A 32 -15.48 0.56 -0.87
C GLN A 32 -14.44 1.49 -1.49
N ARG A 33 -14.07 1.20 -2.74
CA ARG A 33 -13.05 1.97 -3.47
C ARG A 33 -13.46 3.42 -3.64
N GLU A 34 -14.73 3.66 -3.97
CA GLU A 34 -15.34 4.98 -4.14
C GLU A 34 -15.15 5.85 -2.87
N ASP A 35 -15.27 5.22 -1.70
CA ASP A 35 -15.13 5.84 -0.39
C ASP A 35 -13.68 5.96 0.10
N LEU A 36 -12.70 5.56 -0.69
CA LEU A 36 -11.31 5.60 -0.28
C LEU A 36 -10.80 7.05 -0.20
N THR A 37 -10.37 7.49 0.98
CA THR A 37 -9.75 8.80 1.18
C THR A 37 -8.26 8.65 1.49
N PRO A 38 -7.44 9.72 1.34
CA PRO A 38 -6.02 9.69 1.73
C PRO A 38 -5.76 9.17 3.15
N ARG A 39 -6.63 9.54 4.09
CA ARG A 39 -6.54 9.09 5.49
C ARG A 39 -6.84 7.59 5.62
N ARG A 40 -7.88 7.11 4.94
CA ARG A 40 -8.25 5.68 4.96
C ARG A 40 -7.18 4.82 4.31
N LEU A 41 -6.59 5.30 3.21
CA LEU A 41 -5.45 4.65 2.58
C LEU A 41 -4.27 4.54 3.56
N ALA A 42 -3.93 5.60 4.31
CA ALA A 42 -2.85 5.54 5.30
C ALA A 42 -3.12 4.49 6.39
N ILE A 43 -4.38 4.36 6.85
CA ILE A 43 -4.78 3.33 7.83
C ILE A 43 -4.62 1.94 7.22
N LEU A 44 -5.06 1.74 5.97
CA LEU A 44 -4.96 0.46 5.27
C LEU A 44 -3.50 0.02 5.06
N LEU A 45 -2.61 0.98 4.84
CA LEU A 45 -1.19 0.75 4.58
C LEU A 45 -0.34 0.62 5.85
N SER A 46 -0.85 1.08 7.00
CA SER A 46 -0.15 1.04 8.28
C SER A 46 0.28 -0.39 8.71
N PRO A 47 -0.56 -1.43 8.62
CA PRO A 47 -0.16 -2.81 8.94
C PRO A 47 0.97 -3.36 8.05
N TYR A 48 1.11 -2.82 6.84
CA TYR A 48 2.17 -3.21 5.89
C TYR A 48 3.45 -2.39 6.08
N ASN A 49 3.50 -1.54 7.11
CA ASN A 49 4.58 -0.59 7.38
C ASN A 49 4.89 0.36 6.21
N ILE A 50 3.89 0.65 5.37
CA ILE A 50 3.99 1.63 4.30
C ILE A 50 3.52 2.98 4.86
N ARG A 51 4.36 4.02 4.77
CA ARG A 51 4.08 5.34 5.33
C ARG A 51 4.11 6.42 4.27
N SER A 52 3.35 7.50 4.48
CA SER A 52 3.37 8.65 3.59
C SER A 52 4.59 9.54 3.86
N HIS A 53 5.32 9.89 2.82
CA HIS A 53 6.50 10.75 2.84
C HIS A 53 6.23 12.07 2.12
N ASN A 54 7.06 13.08 2.38
CA ASN A 54 7.03 14.30 1.56
C ASN A 54 7.77 14.03 0.25
N ILE A 55 7.07 14.17 -0.87
CA ILE A 55 7.65 14.05 -2.20
C ILE A 55 7.62 15.40 -2.88
N ARG A 56 8.68 15.70 -3.63
CA ARG A 56 8.77 16.92 -4.44
C ARG A 56 8.15 16.62 -5.80
N VAL A 57 7.08 17.34 -6.13
CA VAL A 57 6.46 17.25 -7.45
C VAL A 57 7.14 18.21 -8.43
N PRO A 58 7.03 17.98 -9.75
CA PRO A 58 7.68 18.82 -10.77
C PRO A 58 7.31 20.32 -10.67
N ASP A 59 6.11 20.60 -10.17
CA ASP A 59 5.58 21.94 -9.89
C ASP A 59 6.31 22.67 -8.74
N GLY A 60 7.35 22.07 -8.14
CA GLY A 60 8.16 22.67 -7.07
C GLY A 60 7.52 22.60 -5.67
N THR A 61 6.26 22.20 -5.58
CA THR A 61 5.57 21.97 -4.30
C THR A 61 5.97 20.63 -3.66
N GLN A 62 5.79 20.54 -2.35
CA GLN A 62 5.88 19.27 -1.63
C GLN A 62 4.49 18.74 -1.33
N ARG A 63 4.28 17.46 -1.58
CA ARG A 63 3.01 16.79 -1.29
C ARG A 63 3.27 15.51 -0.52
N LYS A 64 2.26 15.03 0.20
CA LYS A 64 2.30 13.68 0.76
C LYS A 64 2.18 12.67 -0.38
N GLY A 65 3.06 11.68 -0.37
CA GLY A 65 3.08 10.60 -1.34
C GLY A 65 3.74 9.36 -0.78
N TYR A 66 3.81 8.32 -1.59
CA TYR A 66 4.38 7.03 -1.21
C TYR A 66 5.38 6.57 -2.26
N GLN A 67 6.43 5.89 -1.81
CA GLN A 67 7.44 5.36 -2.70
C GLN A 67 7.03 4.00 -3.27
N ARG A 68 7.27 3.78 -4.55
CA ARG A 68 7.02 2.49 -5.22
C ARG A 68 7.84 1.35 -4.61
N SER A 69 9.04 1.67 -4.12
CA SER A 69 9.93 0.75 -3.40
C SER A 69 9.26 0.18 -2.15
N GLU A 70 8.56 0.99 -1.35
CA GLU A 70 7.87 0.55 -0.14
C GLU A 70 6.74 -0.43 -0.45
N PHE A 71 5.94 -0.16 -1.49
CA PHE A 71 4.92 -1.11 -1.96
C PHE A 71 5.54 -2.43 -2.42
N THR A 72 6.65 -2.36 -3.15
CA THR A 72 7.33 -3.56 -3.65
C THR A 72 7.93 -4.37 -2.50
N ALA A 73 8.54 -3.71 -1.52
CA ALA A 73 9.12 -4.34 -0.34
C ALA A 73 8.02 -4.97 0.54
N ALA A 74 6.92 -4.25 0.77
CA ALA A 74 5.77 -4.77 1.50
C ALA A 74 5.15 -5.97 0.78
N LEU A 75 4.98 -5.92 -0.55
CA LEU A 75 4.46 -7.05 -1.31
C LEU A 75 5.38 -8.27 -1.23
N ARG A 76 6.71 -8.08 -1.23
CA ARG A 76 7.66 -9.19 -1.01
C ARG A 76 7.53 -9.79 0.38
N ARG A 77 7.32 -8.97 1.41
CA ARG A 77 7.20 -9.40 2.81
C ARG A 77 5.86 -10.03 3.14
N HIS A 78 4.78 -9.53 2.54
CA HIS A 78 3.39 -9.93 2.79
C HIS A 78 2.79 -10.78 1.69
N ARG A 79 3.51 -11.10 0.63
CA ARG A 79 3.20 -12.33 -0.10
C ARG A 79 3.29 -13.43 0.94
N PRO A 80 2.18 -14.09 1.31
CA PRO A 80 2.34 -15.34 2.02
C PRO A 80 3.18 -16.17 1.09
N ASP A 81 4.40 -16.48 1.53
CA ASP A 81 5.03 -17.68 1.07
C ASP A 81 3.92 -18.74 1.16
N LEU A 82 3.47 -19.25 0.02
CA LEU A 82 2.57 -20.41 0.00
C LEU A 82 3.25 -21.64 0.64
N SER A 83 4.44 -21.47 1.23
CA SER A 83 5.20 -22.43 2.02
C SER A 83 5.33 -22.07 3.52
N VAL A 84 4.35 -21.40 4.14
CA VAL A 84 4.15 -21.56 5.60
C VAL A 84 3.05 -22.62 5.84
N ASN A 85 3.48 -23.88 5.81
CA ASN A 85 2.76 -24.98 6.45
C ASN A 85 2.91 -24.78 7.98
N PRO A 86 1.83 -24.80 8.78
CA PRO A 86 1.92 -24.60 10.23
C PRO A 86 2.58 -25.82 10.89
N ALA A 87 3.90 -25.78 11.06
CA ALA A 87 4.57 -26.63 12.01
C ALA A 87 4.22 -26.15 13.43
N ARG A 88 3.12 -26.71 13.91
CA ARG A 88 2.80 -26.95 15.31
C ARG A 88 4.06 -27.20 16.15
N HIS A 89 4.23 -26.40 17.20
CA HIS A 89 4.94 -26.72 18.44
C HIS A 89 4.04 -26.11 19.53
N ASP A 90 2.98 -26.77 19.98
CA ASP A 90 2.99 -27.76 21.08
C ASP A 90 4.34 -27.96 21.79
N GLU A 91 4.26 -28.18 23.10
CA GLU A 91 5.38 -28.34 24.05
C GLU A 91 5.93 -27.04 24.67
N ARG A 92 5.21 -26.54 25.69
CA ARG A 92 5.89 -26.16 26.93
C ARG A 92 5.26 -26.89 28.11
N THR A 93 5.95 -27.97 28.45
CA THR A 93 5.94 -28.74 29.70
C THR A 93 5.95 -27.84 30.93
N ALA A 94 5.06 -28.12 31.89
CA ALA A 94 5.31 -28.12 33.34
C ALA A 94 4.11 -28.74 34.05
#